data_AF-A0A7C7JBG3-F1
#
_entry.id   AF-A0A7C7JBG3-F1
#
_cell.length_a   1.000
_cell.length_b   1.000
_cell.length_c   1.000
_cell.angle_alpha   90.00
_cell.angle_beta   90.00
_cell.angle_gamma   90.00
#
_symmetry.space_group_name_H-M   'P 1'
#
loop_
_entity.id
_entity.type
_entity.pdbx_description
1 polymer ?
#
loop_
_entity_poly.entity_id
_entity_poly.type
_entity_poly.pdbx_seq_one_letter_code
_entity_poly.pdbx_strand_id
1 'polypeptide(L)'
;MTAALGLSSEGGEFVEIVKKMFLQGKPADQENVFHMKRELGDIMWYWVTACMALKLDPVEVILENQKKLEARYGEEFTINQSESRAEGDL
;
A
#
# COMPACT_ATOMS: atom_id res chain seq x y z
N MET A 1 5.29 9.94 14.81
CA MET A 1 5.13 8.72 15.63
C MET A 1 3.77 8.09 15.39
N THR A 2 2.65 8.79 15.66
CA THR A 2 1.28 8.29 15.44
C THR A 2 1.05 7.73 14.03
N ALA A 3 1.38 8.49 12.98
CA ALA A 3 1.17 8.06 11.60
C ALA A 3 1.95 6.78 11.24
N ALA A 4 3.21 6.68 11.66
CA ALA A 4 4.06 5.52 11.38
C ALA A 4 3.59 4.26 12.13
N LEU A 5 3.20 4.40 13.41
CA LEU A 5 2.68 3.29 14.21
C LEU A 5 1.31 2.83 13.69
N GLY A 6 0.40 3.78 13.40
CA GLY A 6 -0.92 3.50 12.86
C GLY A 6 -0.84 2.77 11.53
N LEU A 7 -0.04 3.27 10.57
CA LEU A 7 0.11 2.63 9.27
C LEU A 7 0.53 1.15 9.37
N SER A 8 1.46 0.83 10.28
CA SER A 8 1.87 -0.55 10.51
C SER A 8 0.79 -1.40 11.18
N SER A 9 0.01 -0.81 12.08
CA SER A 9 -1.07 -1.49 12.80
C SER A 9 -2.19 -1.89 11.84
N GLU A 10 -2.70 -0.93 11.08
CA GLU A 10 -3.83 -1.15 10.16
C GLU A 10 -3.45 -2.08 9.00
N GLY A 11 -2.18 -2.04 8.56
CA GLY A 11 -1.65 -3.03 7.63
C GLY A 11 -1.72 -4.46 8.19
N GLY A 12 -1.47 -4.63 9.49
CA GLY A 12 -1.63 -5.91 10.19
C GLY A 12 -3.09 -6.36 10.27
N GLU A 13 -4.02 -5.44 10.57
CA GLU A 13 -5.46 -5.74 10.63
C GLU A 13 -6.00 -6.17 9.26
N PHE A 14 -5.60 -5.49 8.19
CA PHE A 14 -5.93 -5.89 6.81
C PHE A 14 -5.43 -7.31 6.51
N VAL A 15 -4.15 -7.60 6.80
CA VAL A 15 -3.55 -8.92 6.58
C VAL A 15 -4.24 -10.00 7.41
N GLU A 16 -4.72 -9.69 8.62
CA GLU A 16 -5.44 -10.64 9.45
C GLU A 16 -6.73 -11.14 8.77
N ILE A 17 -7.46 -10.27 8.08
CA ILE A 17 -8.66 -10.64 7.33
C ILE A 17 -8.29 -11.55 6.16
N VAL A 18 -7.28 -11.17 5.37
CA VAL A 18 -6.78 -11.98 4.24
C VAL A 18 -6.30 -13.35 4.71
N LYS A 19 -5.55 -13.39 5.81
CA LYS A 19 -5.07 -14.63 6.44
C LYS A 19 -6.21 -15.55 6.86
N LYS A 20 -7.28 -15.00 7.45
CA LYS A 20 -8.47 -15.78 7.82
C LYS A 20 -9.17 -16.38 6.60
N MET A 21 -9.25 -15.66 5.49
CA MET A 21 -9.81 -16.21 4.24
C MET A 21 -8.92 -17.32 3.67
N PHE A 22 -7.61 -17.07 3.56
CA PHE A 22 -6.68 -17.99 2.92
C PHE A 22 -6.37 -19.24 3.76
N LEU A 23 -6.14 -19.10 5.07
CA LEU A 23 -5.70 -20.19 5.94
C LEU A 23 -6.81 -20.86 6.74
N GLN A 24 -7.93 -20.16 6.97
CA GLN A 24 -9.04 -20.67 7.80
C GLN A 24 -10.32 -20.91 6.98
N GLY A 25 -10.28 -20.69 5.66
CA GLY A 25 -11.39 -20.98 4.75
C GLY A 25 -12.58 -20.03 4.88
N LYS A 26 -12.40 -18.83 5.45
CA LYS A 26 -13.48 -17.83 5.46
C LYS A 26 -13.83 -17.39 4.03
N PRO A 27 -15.12 -17.21 3.69
CA PRO A 27 -15.52 -16.79 2.35
C PRO A 27 -15.18 -15.31 2.09
N ALA A 28 -14.85 -14.97 0.85
CA ALA A 28 -14.72 -13.59 0.38
C ALA A 28 -16.11 -12.97 0.10
N ASP A 29 -16.97 -12.97 1.11
CA ASP A 29 -18.31 -12.41 1.06
C ASP A 29 -18.30 -10.88 1.25
N GLN A 30 -19.48 -10.27 1.14
CA GLN A 30 -19.63 -8.82 1.26
C GLN A 30 -19.18 -8.30 2.63
N GLU A 31 -19.34 -9.09 3.69
CA GLU A 31 -18.91 -8.70 5.04
C GLU A 31 -17.38 -8.64 5.15
N ASN A 32 -16.68 -9.69 4.74
CA ASN A 32 -15.21 -9.72 4.79
C ASN A 32 -14.60 -8.69 3.83
N VAL A 33 -15.20 -8.47 2.65
CA VAL A 33 -14.77 -7.41 1.72
C VAL A 33 -15.01 -6.02 2.31
N PHE A 34 -16.14 -5.80 2.98
CA PHE A 34 -16.41 -4.54 3.66
C PHE A 34 -15.41 -4.29 4.81
N HIS A 35 -15.05 -5.31 5.57
CA HIS A 35 -14.03 -5.20 6.61
C HIS A 35 -12.66 -4.83 6.01
N MET A 36 -12.23 -5.52 4.94
CA MET A 36 -11.00 -5.15 4.24
C MET A 36 -11.00 -3.70 3.73
N LYS A 37 -12.14 -3.23 3.22
CA LYS A 37 -12.28 -1.83 2.78
C LYS A 37 -12.10 -0.84 3.93
N ARG A 38 -12.55 -1.18 5.13
CA ARG A 38 -12.34 -0.33 6.32
C ARG A 38 -10.86 -0.22 6.67
N GLU A 39 -10.16 -1.35 6.73
CA GLU A 39 -8.72 -1.35 7.01
C GLU A 39 -7.94 -0.56 5.93
N LEU A 40 -8.33 -0.67 4.66
CA LEU A 40 -7.75 0.16 3.59
C LEU A 40 -8.00 1.67 3.80
N GLY A 41 -9.16 2.03 4.34
CA GLY A 41 -9.48 3.41 4.72
C GLY A 41 -8.60 3.91 5.86
N ASP A 42 -8.40 3.08 6.89
CA ASP A 42 -7.58 3.42 8.05
C ASP A 42 -6.08 3.51 7.67
N ILE A 43 -5.59 2.61 6.81
CA ILE A 43 -4.27 2.70 6.16
C ILE A 43 -4.11 4.03 5.43
N MET A 44 -5.08 4.41 4.58
CA MET A 44 -5.03 5.65 3.83
C MET A 44 -5.03 6.87 4.77
N TRP A 45 -5.82 6.83 5.85
CA TRP A 45 -5.87 7.89 6.84
C TRP A 45 -4.50 8.14 7.49
N TYR A 46 -3.83 7.07 7.95
CA TYR A 46 -2.50 7.20 8.54
C TYR A 46 -1.43 7.59 7.52
N TRP A 47 -1.54 7.11 6.28
CA TRP A 47 -0.63 7.50 5.21
C TRP A 47 -0.74 9.01 4.88
N VAL A 48 -1.96 9.53 4.70
CA VAL A 48 -2.18 10.98 4.50
C VAL A 48 -1.69 11.78 5.72
N THR A 49 -1.93 11.27 6.94
CA THR A 49 -1.42 11.89 8.17
C THR A 49 0.12 11.96 8.18
N ALA A 50 0.81 10.94 7.66
CA ALA A 50 2.26 10.95 7.52
C ALA A 50 2.72 12.03 6.51
N CYS A 51 2.07 12.12 5.34
CA CYS A 51 2.34 13.17 4.36
C CYS A 51 2.18 14.56 4.98
N MET A 52 1.07 14.82 5.67
CA MET A 52 0.81 16.09 6.35
C MET A 52 1.87 16.43 7.40
N ALA A 53 2.27 15.44 8.22
CA ALA A 53 3.32 15.64 9.23
C ALA A 53 4.68 16.00 8.63
N LEU A 54 4.95 15.52 7.40
CA LEU A 54 6.15 15.82 6.63
C LEU A 54 6.01 17.05 5.71
N LYS A 55 4.83 17.69 5.70
CA LYS A 55 4.47 18.79 4.79
C LYS A 55 4.57 18.42 3.29
N LEU A 56 4.20 17.19 2.97
CA LEU A 56 4.13 16.67 1.61
C LEU A 56 2.69 16.72 1.09
N ASP A 57 2.52 16.97 -0.21
CA ASP A 57 1.25 16.74 -0.90
C ASP A 57 1.12 15.23 -1.21
N PRO A 58 0.09 14.54 -0.67
CA PRO A 58 -0.17 13.14 -0.98
C PRO A 58 -0.23 12.83 -2.49
N VAL A 59 -0.81 13.73 -3.30
CA VAL A 59 -0.96 13.52 -4.73
C VAL A 59 0.40 13.53 -5.42
N GLU A 60 1.28 14.45 -5.04
CA GLU A 60 2.65 14.51 -5.58
C GLU A 60 3.45 13.25 -5.22
N VAL A 61 3.34 12.75 -3.98
CA VAL A 61 3.99 11.50 -3.55
C VAL A 61 3.57 10.31 -4.42
N ILE A 62 2.29 10.22 -4.78
CA ILE A 62 1.79 9.16 -5.67
C ILE A 62 2.34 9.34 -7.09
N LEU A 63 2.30 10.56 -7.63
CA LEU A 63 2.76 10.86 -9.00
C LEU A 63 4.27 10.63 -9.16
N GLU A 64 5.08 10.97 -8.15
CA GLU A 64 6.51 10.67 -8.14
C GLU A 64 6.77 9.16 -8.16
N ASN A 65 6.03 8.40 -7.36
CA ASN A 65 6.15 6.95 -7.39
C ASN A 65 5.69 6.36 -8.73
N GLN A 66 4.62 6.89 -9.34
CA GLN A 66 4.17 6.49 -10.67
C GLN A 66 5.27 6.73 -11.71
N LYS A 67 5.83 7.94 -11.79
CA LYS A 67 6.92 8.28 -12.73
C LYS A 67 8.14 7.37 -12.54
N LYS A 68 8.49 7.06 -11.29
CA LYS A 68 9.58 6.12 -10.97
C LYS A 68 9.27 4.72 -11.53
N LEU A 69 8.06 4.22 -11.35
CA LEU A 69 7.65 2.92 -11.87
C LEU A 69 7.58 2.91 -13.40
N GLU A 70 7.05 3.96 -14.03
CA GLU A 70 7.04 4.12 -15.49
C GLU A 70 8.46 4.16 -16.07
N ALA A 71 9.40 4.85 -15.41
CA ALA A 71 10.80 4.85 -15.83
C ALA A 71 11.45 3.46 -15.70
N ARG A 72 11.03 2.66 -14.70
CA ARG A 72 11.57 1.31 -14.46
C ARG A 72 11.01 0.27 -15.41
N TYR A 73 9.71 0.32 -15.71
CA TYR A 73 9.00 -0.73 -16.43
C TYR A 73 8.56 -0.33 -17.84
N GLY A 74 8.55 0.97 -18.18
CA GLY A 74 7.96 1.46 -19.43
C GLY A 74 6.44 1.34 -19.39
N GLU A 75 5.82 0.89 -20.49
CA GLU A 75 4.36 0.74 -20.60
C GLU A 75 3.81 -0.50 -19.86
N GLU A 76 4.62 -1.53 -19.59
CA GLU A 76 4.17 -2.77 -18.94
C GLU A 76 5.17 -3.29 -17.90
N PHE A 77 4.64 -3.77 -16.77
CA PHE A 77 5.44 -4.48 -15.77
C PHE A 77 5.96 -5.82 -16.31
N THR A 78 7.27 -6.04 -16.26
CA THR A 78 7.86 -7.37 -16.46
C THR A 78 8.65 -7.84 -15.23
N ILE A 79 8.60 -9.14 -14.94
CA ILE A 79 9.30 -9.76 -13.79
C ILE A 79 10.81 -9.46 -13.86
N ASN A 80 11.41 -9.58 -15.04
CA ASN A 80 12.85 -9.36 -15.24
C ASN A 80 13.27 -7.92 -14.91
N GLN A 81 12.45 -6.92 -15.26
CA GLN A 81 12.70 -5.52 -14.89
C GLN A 81 12.45 -5.24 -13.39
N SER A 82 11.73 -6.13 -12.68
CA SER A 82 11.48 -5.97 -11.24
C SER A 82 12.64 -6.44 -10.38
N GLU A 83 13.40 -7.41 -10.88
CA GLU A 83 14.56 -7.99 -10.21
C GLU A 83 15.88 -7.29 -10.57
N SER A 84 15.94 -6.61 -11.73
CA SER A 84 17.11 -5.85 -12.18
C SER A 84 16.92 -4.33 -11.96
N ARG A 85 17.73 -3.74 -11.07
CA ARG A 85 17.70 -2.29 -10.78
C ARG A 85 18.82 -1.57 -11.53
N ALA A 86 18.51 -0.38 -12.08
CA ALA A 86 19.53 0.51 -12.62
C ALA A 86 20.36 1.13 -11.49
N GLU A 87 21.63 1.42 -11.77
CA GLU A 87 22.53 2.06 -10.81
C GLU A 87 22.05 3.49 -10.50
N GLY A 88 21.70 3.77 -9.25
CA GLY A 88 21.19 5.08 -8.79
C GLY A 88 19.67 5.18 -8.58
N ASP A 89 18.93 4.08 -8.71
CA ASP A 89 17.48 4.02 -8.42
C ASP A 89 17.23 3.94 -6.89
N LEU A 90 16.75 5.05 -6.29
CA LEU A 90 16.39 5.18 -4.86
C LEU A 90 14.86 5.11 -4.64
#